data_AF-A0A401FJM2-F1
#
_entry.id   AF-A0A401FJM2-F1
#
_cell.length_a   1.000
_cell.length_b   1.000
_cell.length_c   1.000
_cell.angle_alpha   90.00
_cell.angle_beta   90.00
_cell.angle_gamma   90.00
#
_symmetry.space_group_name_H-M   'P 1'
#
loop_
_entity.id
_entity.type
_entity.pdbx_description
1 polymer ?
#
loop_
_entity_poly.entity_id
_entity_poly.type
_entity_poly.pdbx_seq_one_letter_code
_entity_poly.pdbx_strand_id
1 'polypeptide(L)'
;MHHLVQVSQVAAQTGEQLAPTWQQILRLLKADSQVGFLVGRLLASLNYKNTVTPLQPEIVTGLYGNSLNISISQLESFYKNPYEYFLQYGLKLNERDEFELSPASTGQFFHEALDELIKLVQQQRINLASLDDQAITEMVTEVTQKSSKIQIIFRLLFYKVLIE
;
A
#
# COMPACT_ATOMS: atom_id res chain seq x y z
N MET A 1 27.37 -19.95 -14.51
CA MET A 1 25.90 -20.12 -14.45
C MET A 1 25.13 -19.16 -15.35
N HIS A 2 25.44 -17.85 -15.37
CA HIS A 2 24.72 -16.85 -16.19
C HIS A 2 24.47 -17.27 -17.66
N HIS A 3 25.50 -17.71 -18.38
CA HIS A 3 25.36 -18.14 -19.78
C HIS A 3 24.43 -19.35 -19.97
N LEU A 4 24.40 -20.29 -19.02
CA LEU A 4 23.50 -21.43 -19.08
C LEU A 4 22.04 -20.99 -18.96
N VAL A 5 21.75 -19.98 -18.13
CA VAL A 5 20.41 -19.39 -18.01
C VAL A 5 20.00 -18.72 -19.32
N GLN A 6 20.88 -17.89 -19.88
CA GLN A 6 20.62 -17.17 -21.13
C GLN A 6 20.33 -18.13 -22.29
N VAL A 7 21.18 -19.14 -22.48
CA VAL A 7 21.01 -20.11 -23.58
C VAL A 7 19.77 -20.98 -23.34
N SER A 8 19.46 -21.34 -22.09
CA SER A 8 18.22 -22.06 -21.74
C SER A 8 16.96 -21.21 -21.96
N GLN A 9 17.03 -19.92 -21.70
CA GLN A 9 15.93 -18.98 -21.90
C GLN A 9 15.67 -18.75 -23.39
N VAL A 10 16.73 -18.56 -24.19
CA VAL A 10 16.63 -18.41 -25.66
C VAL A 10 16.00 -19.67 -26.26
N ALA A 11 16.51 -20.86 -25.92
CA ALA A 11 15.95 -22.12 -26.38
C ALA A 11 14.47 -22.30 -25.99
N ALA A 12 14.09 -21.90 -24.75
CA ALA A 12 12.70 -21.94 -24.29
C ALA A 12 11.78 -20.96 -25.04
N GLN A 13 12.29 -19.81 -25.49
CA GLN A 13 11.53 -18.80 -26.24
C GLN A 13 11.40 -19.12 -27.73
N THR A 14 12.45 -19.67 -28.35
CA THR A 14 12.46 -20.01 -29.77
C THR A 14 11.87 -21.39 -30.07
N GLY A 15 11.70 -22.23 -29.04
CA GLY A 15 11.29 -23.63 -29.21
C GLY A 15 12.39 -24.52 -29.77
N GLU A 16 13.62 -24.01 -29.89
CA GLU A 16 14.78 -24.76 -30.38
C GLU A 16 15.39 -25.63 -29.27
N GLN A 17 15.98 -26.76 -29.67
CA GLN A 17 16.71 -27.59 -28.73
C GLN A 17 18.07 -26.97 -28.39
N LEU A 18 18.45 -27.05 -27.11
CA LEU A 18 19.79 -26.68 -26.66
C LEU A 18 20.86 -27.46 -27.44
N ALA A 19 21.95 -26.78 -27.83
CA ALA A 19 23.07 -27.46 -28.47
C ALA A 19 23.61 -28.61 -27.60
N PRO A 20 24.12 -29.72 -28.20
CA PRO A 20 24.50 -30.92 -27.46
C PRO A 20 25.46 -30.68 -26.29
N THR A 21 26.43 -29.77 -26.46
CA THR A 21 27.39 -29.38 -25.40
C THR A 21 26.68 -28.80 -24.18
N TRP A 22 25.67 -27.95 -24.39
CA TRP A 22 24.88 -27.35 -23.31
C TRP A 22 23.98 -28.37 -22.63
N GLN A 23 23.42 -29.32 -23.38
CA GLN A 23 22.66 -30.43 -22.79
C GLN A 23 23.54 -31.28 -21.86
N GLN A 24 24.79 -31.54 -22.25
CA GLN A 24 25.72 -32.33 -21.45
C GLN A 24 26.15 -31.60 -20.17
N ILE A 25 26.47 -30.31 -20.26
CA ILE A 25 26.76 -29.46 -19.09
C ILE A 25 25.56 -29.45 -18.14
N LEU A 26 24.34 -29.29 -18.66
CA LEU A 26 23.12 -29.29 -17.86
C LEU A 26 22.89 -30.64 -17.15
N ARG A 27 23.17 -31.76 -17.81
CA ARG A 27 23.09 -33.10 -17.20
C ARG A 27 24.10 -33.27 -16.07
N LEU A 28 25.35 -32.87 -16.28
CA LEU A 28 26.40 -32.94 -15.25
C LEU A 28 26.05 -32.09 -14.03
N LEU A 29 25.59 -30.86 -14.26
CA LEU A 29 25.20 -29.95 -13.19
C LEU A 29 23.95 -30.41 -12.43
N LYS A 30 22.99 -31.07 -13.09
CA LYS A 30 21.83 -31.68 -12.42
C LYS A 30 22.17 -32.92 -11.60
N ALA A 31 23.16 -33.70 -12.04
CA ALA A 31 23.60 -34.92 -11.36
C ALA A 31 24.52 -34.65 -10.16
N ASP A 32 25.02 -33.42 -10.03
CA ASP A 32 25.87 -33.01 -8.92
C ASP A 32 25.06 -32.90 -7.60
N SER A 33 25.53 -33.58 -6.56
CA SER A 33 24.85 -33.64 -5.25
C SER A 33 24.82 -32.31 -4.47
N GLN A 34 25.72 -31.38 -4.78
CA GLN A 34 25.80 -30.08 -4.11
C GLN A 34 25.04 -28.99 -4.89
N VAL A 35 25.08 -29.04 -6.22
CA VAL A 35 24.60 -27.95 -7.08
C VAL A 35 23.31 -28.29 -7.84
N GLY A 36 22.95 -29.58 -7.96
CA GLY A 36 21.79 -30.04 -8.72
C GLY A 36 20.46 -29.44 -8.28
N PHE A 37 20.27 -29.26 -6.97
CA PHE A 37 19.08 -28.59 -6.42
C PHE A 37 18.96 -27.13 -6.88
N LEU A 38 20.06 -26.37 -6.82
CA LEU A 38 20.09 -24.96 -7.25
C LEU A 38 19.83 -24.82 -8.74
N VAL A 39 20.42 -25.73 -9.55
CA VAL A 39 20.20 -25.79 -11.00
C VAL A 39 18.74 -26.09 -11.31
N GLY A 40 18.11 -27.01 -10.58
CA GLY A 40 16.68 -27.30 -10.69
C GLY A 40 15.82 -26.06 -10.44
N ARG A 41 16.07 -25.34 -9.35
CA ARG A 41 15.34 -24.10 -9.00
C ARG A 41 15.54 -22.99 -10.04
N LEU A 42 16.76 -22.83 -10.53
CA LEU A 42 17.12 -21.84 -11.54
C LEU A 42 16.47 -22.12 -12.90
N LEU A 43 16.33 -23.40 -13.27
CA LEU A 43 15.61 -23.76 -14.50
C LEU A 43 14.10 -23.62 -14.33
N ALA A 44 13.57 -23.91 -13.13
CA ALA A 44 12.15 -23.69 -12.84
C ALA A 44 11.75 -22.20 -12.95
N SER A 45 12.66 -21.27 -12.63
CA SER A 45 12.39 -19.84 -12.80
C SER A 45 12.22 -19.39 -14.25
N LEU A 46 12.71 -20.16 -15.24
CA LEU A 46 12.51 -19.86 -16.67
C LEU A 46 11.02 -19.93 -17.07
N ASN A 47 10.25 -20.78 -16.38
CA ASN A 47 8.83 -20.99 -16.65
C ASN A 47 7.94 -20.30 -15.61
N TYR A 48 8.53 -19.64 -14.60
CA TYR A 48 7.77 -18.97 -13.57
C TYR A 48 7.07 -17.73 -14.14
N LYS A 49 5.78 -17.62 -13.85
CA LYS A 49 5.00 -16.42 -14.11
C LYS A 49 4.27 -16.05 -12.82
N ASN A 50 4.29 -14.77 -12.48
CA ASN A 50 3.49 -14.25 -11.37
C ASN A 50 2.03 -14.08 -11.80
N THR A 51 1.38 -15.19 -12.16
CA THR A 51 -0.02 -15.21 -12.57
C THR A 51 -0.91 -15.38 -11.35
N VAL A 52 -1.74 -14.37 -11.09
CA VAL A 52 -2.77 -14.45 -10.06
C VAL A 52 -3.83 -15.48 -10.44
N THR A 53 -4.29 -16.25 -9.46
CA THR A 53 -5.39 -17.21 -9.63
C THR A 53 -6.67 -16.59 -9.08
N PRO A 54 -7.81 -16.71 -9.78
CA PRO A 54 -9.09 -16.23 -9.26
C PRO A 54 -9.42 -16.87 -7.91
N LEU A 55 -10.00 -16.07 -7.01
CA LEU A 55 -10.45 -16.56 -5.71
C LEU A 55 -11.67 -17.46 -5.89
N GLN A 56 -11.73 -18.52 -5.09
CA GLN A 56 -12.91 -19.38 -5.03
C GLN A 56 -14.09 -18.61 -4.41
N PRO A 57 -15.34 -18.86 -4.83
CA PRO A 57 -16.51 -18.13 -4.33
C PRO A 57 -16.61 -18.13 -2.79
N GLU A 58 -16.27 -19.23 -2.15
CA GLU A 58 -16.31 -19.39 -0.69
C GLU A 58 -15.32 -18.44 0.01
N ILE A 59 -14.14 -18.25 -0.59
CA ILE A 59 -13.12 -17.31 -0.09
C ILE A 59 -13.60 -15.87 -0.28
N VAL A 60 -14.21 -15.56 -1.43
CA VAL A 60 -14.75 -14.22 -1.71
C VAL A 60 -15.81 -13.85 -0.67
N THR A 61 -16.77 -14.76 -0.40
CA THR A 61 -17.78 -14.55 0.63
C THR A 61 -17.18 -14.43 2.03
N GLY A 62 -16.13 -15.20 2.35
CA GLY A 62 -15.44 -15.10 3.62
C GLY A 62 -14.71 -13.77 3.84
N LEU A 63 -14.14 -13.19 2.77
CA LEU A 63 -13.40 -11.92 2.84
C LEU A 63 -14.32 -10.70 2.84
N TYR A 64 -15.34 -10.68 1.98
CA TYR A 64 -16.16 -9.50 1.72
C TYR A 64 -17.58 -9.59 2.29
N GLY A 65 -18.01 -10.75 2.76
CA GLY A 65 -19.36 -11.00 3.29
C GLY A 65 -20.42 -11.17 2.20
N ASN A 66 -21.69 -11.21 2.64
CA ASN A 66 -22.85 -11.44 1.76
C ASN A 66 -23.44 -10.17 1.17
N SER A 67 -23.11 -9.00 1.72
CA SER A 67 -23.62 -7.70 1.29
C SER A 67 -22.47 -6.72 1.13
N LEU A 68 -22.32 -6.19 -0.08
CA LEU A 68 -21.24 -5.25 -0.42
C LEU A 68 -21.62 -3.83 0.03
N ASN A 69 -21.10 -3.40 1.17
CA ASN A 69 -21.19 -2.01 1.62
C ASN A 69 -19.88 -1.30 1.27
N ILE A 70 -19.81 -0.79 0.04
CA ILE A 70 -18.58 -0.25 -0.57
C ILE A 70 -18.69 1.25 -0.82
N SER A 71 -17.60 1.99 -0.60
CA SER A 71 -17.52 3.42 -0.93
C SER A 71 -17.11 3.65 -2.38
N ILE A 72 -17.25 4.91 -2.86
CA ILE A 72 -16.79 5.30 -4.20
C ILE A 72 -15.28 5.06 -4.34
N SER A 73 -14.48 5.44 -3.34
CA SER A 73 -13.03 5.22 -3.35
C SER A 73 -12.65 3.74 -3.40
N GLN A 74 -13.45 2.86 -2.78
CA GLN A 74 -13.26 1.41 -2.88
C GLN A 74 -13.49 0.90 -4.30
N LEU A 75 -14.53 1.39 -4.99
CA LEU A 75 -14.76 1.06 -6.40
C LEU A 75 -13.63 1.57 -7.29
N GLU A 76 -13.24 2.83 -7.12
CA GLU A 76 -12.13 3.42 -7.88
C GLU A 76 -10.83 2.62 -7.72
N SER A 77 -10.52 2.22 -6.48
CA SER A 77 -9.37 1.36 -6.18
C SER A 77 -9.45 0.02 -6.91
N PHE A 78 -10.61 -0.65 -6.88
CA PHE A 78 -10.80 -1.92 -7.59
C PHE A 78 -10.62 -1.77 -9.11
N TYR A 79 -11.23 -0.75 -9.72
CA TYR A 79 -11.11 -0.50 -11.15
C TYR A 79 -9.69 -0.13 -11.57
N LYS A 80 -8.95 0.57 -10.71
CA LYS A 80 -7.54 0.90 -10.95
C LYS A 80 -6.64 -0.33 -10.85
N ASN A 81 -6.81 -1.13 -9.79
CA ASN A 81 -6.01 -2.33 -9.54
C ASN A 81 -6.74 -3.32 -8.61
N PRO A 82 -7.32 -4.41 -9.16
CA PRO A 82 -8.01 -5.43 -8.36
C PRO A 82 -7.12 -6.13 -7.32
N TYR A 83 -5.82 -6.24 -7.58
CA TYR A 83 -4.90 -6.89 -6.65
C TYR A 83 -4.62 -6.01 -5.42
N GLU A 84 -4.41 -4.72 -5.62
CA GLU A 84 -4.28 -3.74 -4.53
C GLU A 84 -5.55 -3.71 -3.67
N TYR A 85 -6.72 -3.70 -4.32
CA TYR A 85 -8.00 -3.79 -3.63
C TYR A 85 -8.11 -5.06 -2.75
N PHE A 86 -7.69 -6.21 -3.29
CA PHE A 86 -7.66 -7.46 -2.53
C PHE A 86 -6.73 -7.40 -1.31
N LEU A 87 -5.54 -6.80 -1.44
CA LEU A 87 -4.62 -6.63 -0.32
C LEU A 87 -5.20 -5.70 0.77
N GLN A 88 -5.75 -4.56 0.35
CA GLN A 88 -6.22 -3.53 1.28
C GLN A 88 -7.57 -3.86 1.91
N TYR A 89 -8.56 -4.32 1.13
CA TYR A 89 -9.93 -4.51 1.61
C TYR A 89 -10.28 -5.99 1.85
N GLY A 90 -9.64 -6.91 1.12
CA GLY A 90 -9.78 -8.34 1.35
C GLY A 90 -8.95 -8.81 2.54
N LEU A 91 -7.63 -8.70 2.44
CA LEU A 91 -6.69 -9.14 3.48
C LEU A 91 -6.51 -8.13 4.62
N LYS A 92 -6.99 -6.89 4.44
CA LYS A 92 -6.90 -5.81 5.44
C LYS A 92 -5.46 -5.51 5.83
N LEU A 93 -4.55 -5.54 4.86
CA LEU A 93 -3.18 -5.13 5.07
C LEU A 93 -3.14 -3.62 5.28
N ASN A 94 -2.47 -3.21 6.35
CA ASN A 94 -2.16 -1.81 6.62
C ASN A 94 -0.65 -1.65 6.58
N GLU A 95 -0.21 -0.53 6.02
CA GLU A 95 1.17 -0.11 6.20
C GLU A 95 1.45 0.12 7.68
N ARG A 96 2.73 0.02 8.05
CA ARG A 96 3.12 0.33 9.42
C ARG A 96 2.81 1.80 9.68
N ASP A 97 2.15 2.07 10.80
CA ASP A 97 1.95 3.45 11.25
C ASP A 97 3.31 4.10 11.48
N GLU A 98 3.71 4.96 10.56
CA GLU A 98 4.82 5.88 10.72
C GLU A 98 4.23 7.25 11.02
N PHE A 99 4.69 7.89 12.08
CA PHE A 99 4.20 9.22 12.47
C PHE A 99 4.79 10.27 11.51
N GLU A 100 4.19 10.38 10.33
CA GLU A 100 4.52 11.34 9.29
C GLU A 100 3.33 12.22 8.95
N LEU A 101 3.58 13.52 8.76
CA LEU A 101 2.60 14.43 8.17
C LEU A 101 2.47 14.12 6.67
N SER A 102 1.53 13.27 6.32
CA SER A 102 1.10 13.08 4.94
C SER A 102 0.11 14.18 4.53
N PRO A 103 0.00 14.51 3.23
CA PRO A 103 -1.05 15.42 2.74
C PRO A 103 -2.47 15.03 3.20
N ALA A 104 -2.75 13.73 3.28
CA ALA A 104 -4.02 13.21 3.79
C ALA A 104 -4.22 13.55 5.27
N SER A 105 -3.21 13.34 6.11
CA SER A 105 -3.28 13.68 7.54
C SER A 105 -3.44 15.18 7.78
N THR A 106 -2.79 16.01 6.96
CA THR A 106 -2.95 17.47 7.01
C THR A 106 -4.36 17.90 6.58
N GLY A 107 -4.92 17.27 5.54
CA GLY A 107 -6.29 17.51 5.10
C GLY A 107 -7.31 17.13 6.19
N GLN A 108 -7.14 15.95 6.79
CA GLN A 108 -7.93 15.49 7.94
C GLN A 108 -7.87 16.50 9.08
N PHE A 109 -6.68 17.00 9.42
CA PHE A 109 -6.47 18.02 10.44
C PHE A 109 -7.27 19.31 10.15
N PHE A 110 -7.20 19.83 8.92
CA PHE A 110 -7.96 21.04 8.56
C PHE A 110 -9.46 20.81 8.60
N HIS A 111 -9.94 19.64 8.16
CA HIS A 111 -11.37 19.30 8.22
C HIS A 111 -11.87 19.19 9.65
N GLU A 112 -11.12 18.56 10.55
CA GLU A 112 -11.47 18.45 11.97
C GLU A 112 -11.48 19.82 12.66
N ALA A 113 -10.45 20.65 12.43
CA ALA A 113 -10.39 21.99 13.00
C ALA A 113 -11.53 22.89 12.50
N LEU A 114 -11.87 22.81 11.21
CA LEU A 114 -12.99 23.56 10.64
C LEU A 114 -14.33 23.09 11.22
N ASP A 115 -14.54 21.78 11.35
CA ASP A 115 -15.76 21.22 11.94
C ASP A 115 -15.94 21.67 13.40
N GLU A 116 -14.88 21.64 14.21
CA GLU A 116 -14.90 22.16 15.58
C GLU A 116 -15.21 23.67 15.63
N LEU A 117 -14.60 24.47 14.75
CA LEU A 117 -14.86 25.90 14.67
C LEU A 117 -16.32 26.19 14.32
N ILE A 118 -16.88 25.53 13.30
CA ILE A 118 -18.28 25.72 12.90
C ILE A 118 -19.23 25.32 14.04
N LYS A 119 -18.93 24.23 14.76
CA LYS A 119 -19.71 23.84 15.95
C LYS A 119 -19.67 24.91 17.05
N LEU A 120 -18.51 25.52 17.29
CA LEU A 120 -18.34 26.55 18.31
C LEU A 120 -19.13 27.82 17.95
N VAL A 121 -19.06 28.27 16.68
CA VAL A 121 -19.87 29.39 16.17
C VAL A 121 -21.36 29.12 16.38
N GLN A 122 -21.84 27.92 16.02
CA GLN A 122 -23.25 27.54 16.19
C GLN A 122 -23.67 27.53 17.67
N GLN A 123 -22.85 26.98 18.55
CA GLN A 123 -23.11 26.93 19.99
C GLN A 123 -23.19 28.33 20.61
N GLN A 124 -22.29 29.23 20.22
CA GLN A 124 -22.25 30.60 20.71
C GLN A 124 -23.23 31.54 19.97
N ARG A 125 -23.97 31.01 18.98
CA ARG A 125 -24.91 31.75 18.12
C ARG A 125 -24.27 32.97 17.45
N ILE A 126 -23.00 32.85 17.11
CA ILE A 126 -22.23 33.88 16.43
C ILE A 126 -22.65 33.91 14.96
N ASN A 127 -22.82 35.11 14.40
CA ASN A 127 -22.97 35.25 12.96
C ASN A 127 -21.59 35.16 12.30
N LEU A 128 -21.36 34.08 11.54
CA LEU A 128 -20.10 33.86 10.80
C LEU A 128 -19.71 35.04 9.93
N ALA A 129 -20.67 35.73 9.31
CA ALA A 129 -20.42 36.84 8.41
C ALA A 129 -20.01 38.13 9.13
N SER A 130 -20.18 38.21 10.46
CA SER A 130 -19.79 39.36 11.27
C SER A 130 -18.49 39.15 12.04
N LEU A 131 -17.77 38.06 11.78
CA LEU A 131 -16.49 37.79 12.40
C LEU A 131 -15.38 38.59 11.73
N ASP A 132 -14.55 39.23 12.53
CA ASP A 132 -13.32 39.86 12.07
C ASP A 132 -12.13 38.91 12.22
N ASP A 133 -11.01 39.27 11.59
CA ASP A 133 -9.80 38.45 11.58
C ASP A 133 -9.27 38.15 12.98
N GLN A 134 -9.48 39.07 13.94
CA GLN A 134 -9.04 38.89 15.32
C GLN A 134 -9.88 37.81 16.03
N ALA A 135 -11.21 37.89 15.94
CA ALA A 135 -12.12 36.91 16.52
C ALA A 135 -11.93 35.53 15.89
N ILE A 136 -11.66 35.46 14.58
CA ILE A 136 -11.32 34.21 13.90
C ILE A 136 -10.02 33.62 14.47
N THR A 137 -8.98 34.45 14.63
CA THR A 137 -7.69 33.99 15.16
C THR A 137 -7.82 33.46 16.59
N GLU A 138 -8.60 34.14 17.43
CA GLU A 138 -8.87 33.72 18.81
C GLU A 138 -9.62 32.37 18.85
N MET A 139 -10.67 32.19 18.04
CA MET A 139 -11.39 30.92 17.96
C MET A 139 -10.55 29.78 17.40
N VAL A 140 -9.74 30.02 16.36
CA VAL A 140 -8.81 29.01 15.84
C VAL A 140 -7.81 28.60 16.92
N THR A 141 -7.33 29.56 17.71
CA THR A 141 -6.43 29.28 18.84
C THR A 141 -7.14 28.44 19.90
N GLU A 142 -8.40 28.73 20.22
CA GLU A 142 -9.19 27.94 21.17
C GLU A 142 -9.41 26.50 20.70
N VAL A 143 -9.80 26.31 19.44
CA VAL A 143 -10.06 25.00 18.82
C VAL A 143 -8.79 24.16 18.79
N THR A 144 -7.68 24.76 18.34
CA THR A 144 -6.38 24.06 18.28
C THR A 144 -5.82 23.71 19.66
N GLN A 145 -6.14 24.48 20.71
CA GLN A 145 -5.75 24.17 22.09
C GLN A 145 -6.63 23.10 22.76
N LYS A 146 -7.94 23.09 22.47
CA LYS A 146 -8.87 22.12 23.07
C LYS A 146 -8.71 20.71 22.51
N SER A 147 -8.33 20.56 21.24
CA SER A 147 -8.26 19.25 20.60
C SER A 147 -6.95 18.52 20.99
N SER A 148 -7.04 17.57 21.92
CA SER A 148 -5.87 16.81 22.44
C SER A 148 -5.16 16.00 21.34
N LYS A 149 -5.85 15.65 20.25
CA LYS A 149 -5.28 14.99 19.06
C LYS A 149 -4.34 15.93 18.29
N ILE A 150 -4.69 17.21 18.19
CA ILE A 150 -3.88 18.25 17.53
C ILE A 150 -2.57 18.47 18.26
N GLN A 151 -2.60 18.44 19.60
CA GLN A 151 -1.41 18.57 20.44
C GLN A 151 -0.39 17.43 20.27
N ILE A 152 -0.86 16.20 20.04
CA ILE A 152 0.03 15.04 19.83
C ILE A 152 0.80 15.17 18.51
N ILE A 153 0.13 15.60 17.44
CA ILE A 153 0.76 15.82 16.12
C ILE A 153 1.83 16.92 16.20
N PHE A 154 1.51 18.06 16.84
CA PHE A 154 2.47 19.17 17.03
C PHE A 154 3.67 18.79 17.90
N ARG A 155 3.45 18.03 18.99
CA ARG A 155 4.53 17.58 19.88
C ARG A 155 5.51 16.63 19.20
N LEU A 156 5.02 15.80 18.29
CA LEU A 156 5.85 14.85 17.54
C LEU A 156 6.64 15.51 16.40
N LEU A 157 6.07 16.54 15.77
CA LEU A 157 6.79 17.37 14.79
C LEU A 157 8.02 18.05 15.40
N PHE A 158 7.88 18.57 16.62
CA PHE A 158 9.02 19.12 17.36
C PHE A 158 10.10 18.06 17.65
N TYR A 159 9.71 16.82 17.95
CA TYR A 159 10.66 15.74 18.20
C TYR A 159 11.43 15.29 16.95
N LYS A 160 10.77 15.25 15.76
CA LYS A 160 11.42 14.86 14.50
C LYS A 160 12.42 15.93 14.02
N VAL A 161 12.10 17.23 14.22
CA VAL A 161 13.00 18.36 13.89
C VAL A 161 14.19 18.49 14.86
N LEU A 162 14.09 17.97 16.08
CA LEU A 162 15.18 18.01 17.07
C LEU A 162 16.18 16.84 16.96
N ILE A 163 15.88 15.83 16.15
CA ILE A 163 16.69 14.62 15.99
C ILE A 163 17.44 14.59 14.63
N GLU A 164 17.18 15.55 13.75
CA GLU A 164 17.99 15.84 12.54
C GLU A 164 18.79 17.13 12.70
#